data_AF-A0AAD4IKH8-F1
#
_entry.id   AF-A0AAD4IKH8-F1
#
_cell.length_a   1.000
_cell.length_b   1.000
_cell.length_c   1.000
_cell.angle_alpha   90.00
_cell.angle_beta   90.00
_cell.angle_gamma   90.00
#
_symmetry.space_group_name_H-M   'P 1'
#
loop_
_entity.id
_entity.type
_entity.pdbx_description
1 polymer ?
#
loop_
_entity_poly.entity_id
_entity_poly.type
_entity_poly.pdbx_seq_one_letter_code
_entity_poly.pdbx_strand_id
1 'polypeptide(L)'
;MPASPPQKMNGAILELPGEIRNHIYAMAIYPDLSSIVIANCTKPEHLAASVLHLPLFRVCRQIRAECISYVCATFHLRILGLQTAIVFFNCAGTAVSEIKAFALVQPAMSILESTESRDRVNYFFAALDRMDELNEVILEGTGRMPTLEQGEKQMEFVRRLKDFSQGGMNVQVRFGEEWVL
;
A
#
# COMPACT_ATOMS: atom_id res chain seq x y z
N MET A 1 -40.78 32.74 -6.57
CA MET A 1 -39.35 33.06 -6.42
C MET A 1 -38.56 32.03 -7.22
N PRO A 2 -37.79 32.42 -8.25
CA PRO A 2 -36.95 31.48 -8.98
C PRO A 2 -35.82 30.99 -8.07
N ALA A 3 -35.64 29.68 -7.99
CA ALA A 3 -34.54 29.07 -7.24
C ALA A 3 -33.21 29.46 -7.89
N SER A 4 -32.28 29.96 -7.10
CA SER A 4 -30.91 30.22 -7.52
C SER A 4 -30.30 28.94 -8.11
N PRO A 5 -29.63 28.99 -9.28
CA PRO A 5 -28.95 27.83 -9.80
C PRO A 5 -27.92 27.34 -8.77
N PRO A 6 -27.72 26.02 -8.61
CA PRO A 6 -26.71 25.50 -7.70
C PRO A 6 -25.36 26.08 -8.14
N GLN A 7 -24.77 26.92 -7.28
CA GLN A 7 -23.38 27.34 -7.46
C GLN A 7 -22.55 26.06 -7.44
N LYS A 8 -22.01 25.68 -8.59
CA LYS A 8 -20.95 24.69 -8.66
C LYS A 8 -19.80 25.30 -7.87
N MET A 9 -19.69 24.96 -6.58
CA MET A 9 -18.45 25.07 -5.84
C MET A 9 -17.50 24.02 -6.44
N ASN A 10 -17.03 24.27 -7.67
CA ASN A 10 -15.80 23.67 -8.14
C ASN A 10 -14.76 24.19 -7.15
N GLY A 11 -14.32 23.33 -6.23
CA GLY A 11 -13.42 23.75 -5.17
C GLY A 11 -12.18 24.40 -5.80
N ALA A 12 -11.82 25.61 -5.36
CA ALA A 12 -10.75 26.43 -5.93
C ALA A 12 -9.43 25.67 -6.18
N ILE A 13 -9.18 24.60 -5.42
CA ILE A 13 -8.04 23.71 -5.61
C ILE A 13 -8.03 22.99 -6.97
N LEU A 14 -9.18 22.60 -7.53
CA LEU A 14 -9.28 21.88 -8.81
C LEU A 14 -9.06 22.81 -10.01
N GLU A 15 -9.19 24.12 -9.83
CA GLU A 15 -8.91 25.12 -10.86
C GLU A 15 -7.41 25.41 -11.00
N LEU A 16 -6.61 24.97 -10.03
CA LEU A 16 -5.16 25.12 -10.06
C LEU A 16 -4.53 24.13 -11.05
N PRO A 17 -3.44 24.48 -11.75
CA PRO A 17 -2.65 23.53 -12.53
C PRO A 17 -2.17 22.33 -11.69
N GLY A 18 -1.98 21.18 -12.34
CA GLY A 18 -1.59 19.94 -11.65
C GLY A 18 -0.28 20.07 -10.87
N GLU A 19 0.67 20.85 -11.40
CA GLU A 19 1.95 21.13 -10.75
C GLU A 19 1.77 21.86 -9.41
N ILE A 20 0.84 22.82 -9.36
CA ILE A 20 0.52 23.56 -8.14
C ILE A 20 -0.19 22.64 -7.14
N ARG A 21 -1.09 21.77 -7.60
CA ARG A 21 -1.73 20.77 -6.73
C ARG A 21 -0.71 19.81 -6.13
N ASN A 22 0.26 19.34 -6.92
CA ASN A 22 1.35 18.49 -6.43
C ASN A 22 2.21 19.19 -5.38
N HIS A 23 2.51 20.48 -5.55
CA HIS A 23 3.19 21.26 -4.51
C HIS A 23 2.36 21.37 -3.23
N ILE A 24 1.04 21.57 -3.34
CA ILE A 24 0.13 21.56 -2.19
C ILE A 24 0.18 20.20 -1.49
N TYR A 25 0.14 19.09 -2.23
CA TYR A 25 0.24 17.75 -1.66
C TYR A 25 1.56 17.53 -0.94
N ALA A 26 2.68 17.97 -1.52
CA ALA A 26 3.99 17.88 -0.88
C ALA A 26 4.09 18.67 0.43
N MET A 27 3.42 19.82 0.53
CA MET A 27 3.39 20.60 1.77
C MET A 27 2.38 20.07 2.81
N ALA A 28 1.29 19.44 2.37
CA ALA A 28 0.16 19.11 3.23
C ALA A 28 0.10 17.63 3.65
N ILE A 29 0.59 16.72 2.81
CA ILE A 29 0.56 15.28 3.06
C ILE A 29 1.90 14.89 3.67
N TYR A 30 1.93 14.79 5.00
CA TYR A 30 3.06 14.25 5.77
C TYR A 30 4.43 14.82 5.35
N PRO A 31 4.62 16.15 5.35
CA PRO A 31 5.78 16.81 4.73
C PRO A 31 7.14 16.35 5.30
N ASP A 32 7.17 15.94 6.56
CA ASP A 32 8.39 15.53 7.27
C ASP A 32 8.59 14.00 7.31
N LEU A 33 7.68 13.22 6.71
CA LEU A 33 7.79 11.76 6.71
C LEU A 33 8.47 11.27 5.43
N SER A 34 9.42 10.35 5.58
CA SER A 34 10.01 9.60 4.47
C SER A 34 9.32 8.26 4.22
N SER A 35 8.54 7.78 5.19
CA SER A 35 7.84 6.51 5.12
C SER A 35 6.50 6.55 5.86
N ILE A 36 5.58 5.70 5.43
CA ILE A 36 4.24 5.59 6.00
C ILE A 36 4.01 4.15 6.46
N VAL A 37 3.62 4.00 7.72
CA VAL A 37 3.25 2.70 8.29
C VAL A 37 1.74 2.52 8.18
N ILE A 38 1.32 1.44 7.52
CA ILE A 38 -0.10 1.08 7.36
C ILE A 38 -0.33 -0.21 8.15
N ALA A 39 -1.22 -0.18 9.13
CA ALA A 39 -1.45 -1.30 10.03
C ALA A 39 -2.94 -1.47 10.36
N ASN A 40 -3.32 -2.68 10.77
CA ASN A 40 -4.64 -3.00 11.33
C ASN A 40 -5.84 -2.64 10.42
N CYS A 41 -5.66 -2.68 9.10
CA CYS A 41 -6.73 -2.38 8.15
C CYS A 41 -7.33 -3.68 7.61
N THR A 42 -8.50 -4.08 8.12
CA THR A 42 -9.24 -5.22 7.59
C THR A 42 -10.36 -4.81 6.63
N LYS A 43 -10.71 -3.52 6.63
CA LYS A 43 -11.75 -2.93 5.77
C LYS A 43 -11.34 -1.53 5.28
N PRO A 44 -11.88 -1.04 4.15
CA PRO A 44 -11.53 0.27 3.59
C PRO A 44 -11.74 1.43 4.57
N GLU A 45 -12.74 1.35 5.46
CA GLU A 45 -13.02 2.41 6.44
C GLU A 45 -11.88 2.59 7.45
N HIS A 46 -11.09 1.54 7.70
CA HIS A 46 -9.94 1.61 8.60
C HIS A 46 -8.81 2.47 8.01
N LEU A 47 -8.67 2.51 6.67
CA LEU A 47 -7.71 3.38 6.00
C LEU A 47 -8.08 4.84 6.18
N ALA A 48 -9.38 5.18 6.07
CA ALA A 48 -9.89 6.53 6.28
C ALA A 48 -9.69 7.05 7.72
N ALA A 49 -9.59 6.13 8.68
CA ALA A 49 -9.28 6.43 10.08
C ALA A 49 -7.77 6.42 10.40
N SER A 50 -6.93 5.90 9.49
CA SER A 50 -5.48 5.77 9.68
C SER A 50 -4.70 6.61 8.67
N VAL A 51 -4.19 6.02 7.59
CA VAL A 51 -3.31 6.69 6.61
C VAL A 51 -4.03 7.74 5.74
N LEU A 52 -5.36 7.65 5.60
CA LEU A 52 -6.15 8.57 4.77
C LEU A 52 -6.98 9.54 5.63
N HIS A 53 -6.54 9.85 6.84
CA HIS A 53 -7.29 10.69 7.79
C HIS A 53 -7.25 12.19 7.47
N LEU A 54 -6.26 12.66 6.71
CA LEU A 54 -6.08 14.09 6.42
C LEU A 54 -7.28 14.66 5.64
N PRO A 55 -7.67 15.92 5.87
CA PRO A 55 -8.82 16.54 5.21
C PRO A 55 -8.80 16.47 3.68
N LEU A 56 -7.60 16.52 3.07
CA LEU A 56 -7.44 16.45 1.61
C LEU A 56 -8.05 15.17 1.01
N PHE A 57 -7.91 14.03 1.68
CA PHE A 57 -8.52 12.77 1.23
C PHE A 57 -10.06 12.79 1.28
N ARG A 58 -10.68 13.80 1.92
CA ARG A 58 -12.13 13.89 2.12
C ARG A 58 -12.81 14.96 1.26
N VAL A 59 -12.05 15.82 0.57
CA VAL A 59 -12.58 16.96 -0.21
C VAL A 59 -13.51 16.49 -1.32
N CYS A 60 -12.99 15.72 -2.29
CA CYS A 60 -13.77 15.16 -3.39
C CYS A 60 -13.07 13.93 -3.97
N ARG A 61 -13.74 13.21 -4.88
CA ARG A 61 -13.19 11.97 -5.48
C ARG A 61 -11.90 12.22 -6.26
N GLN A 62 -11.82 13.32 -7.01
CA GLN A 62 -10.63 13.64 -7.80
C GLN A 62 -9.43 13.96 -6.92
N ILE A 63 -9.55 14.92 -5.99
CA ILE A 63 -8.46 15.25 -5.06
C ILE A 63 -8.03 14.04 -4.26
N ARG A 64 -8.98 13.20 -3.80
CA ARG A 64 -8.64 11.94 -3.12
C ARG A 64 -7.79 11.03 -3.99
N ALA A 65 -8.15 10.83 -5.27
CA ALA A 65 -7.39 9.99 -6.18
C ALA A 65 -5.97 10.55 -6.41
N GLU A 66 -5.84 11.85 -6.61
CA GLU A 66 -4.55 12.52 -6.77
C GLU A 66 -3.69 12.41 -5.49
N CYS A 67 -4.27 12.60 -4.30
CA CYS A 67 -3.54 12.43 -3.04
C CYS A 67 -3.09 10.98 -2.80
N ILE A 68 -3.89 9.99 -3.19
CA ILE A 68 -3.52 8.57 -3.06
C ILE A 68 -2.40 8.22 -4.03
N SER A 69 -2.48 8.70 -5.29
CA SER A 69 -1.40 8.61 -6.28
C SER A 69 -0.11 9.23 -5.73
N TYR A 70 -0.17 10.45 -5.22
CA TYR A 70 0.97 11.10 -4.56
C TYR A 70 1.57 10.25 -3.43
N VAL A 71 0.73 9.66 -2.57
CA VAL A 71 1.20 8.77 -1.49
C VAL A 71 1.93 7.54 -2.04
N CYS A 72 1.35 6.89 -3.05
CA CYS A 72 1.91 5.67 -3.66
C CYS A 72 3.24 5.95 -4.39
N ALA A 73 3.35 7.09 -5.07
CA ALA A 73 4.54 7.46 -5.83
C ALA A 73 5.71 7.98 -4.97
N THR A 74 5.41 8.56 -3.80
CA THR A 74 6.40 9.36 -3.05
C THR A 74 6.93 8.67 -1.80
N PHE A 75 6.09 7.95 -1.05
CA PHE A 75 6.49 7.43 0.27
C PHE A 75 6.89 5.96 0.20
N HIS A 76 7.91 5.59 0.98
CA HIS A 76 8.17 4.19 1.25
C HIS A 76 7.07 3.63 2.16
N LEU A 77 6.31 2.65 1.66
CA LEU A 77 5.17 2.09 2.36
C LEU A 77 5.61 0.89 3.19
N ARG A 78 5.35 0.91 4.50
CA ARG A 78 5.57 -0.23 5.38
C ARG A 78 4.22 -0.78 5.85
N ILE A 79 3.81 -1.91 5.31
CA ILE A 79 2.47 -2.46 5.48
C ILE A 79 2.51 -3.66 6.43
N LEU A 80 1.77 -3.59 7.52
CA LEU A 80 1.70 -4.62 8.54
C LEU A 80 0.55 -5.58 8.23
N GLY A 81 0.93 -6.75 7.73
CA GLY A 81 0.06 -7.88 7.45
C GLY A 81 -0.50 -7.88 6.01
N LEU A 82 -0.63 -9.09 5.48
CA LEU A 82 -1.12 -9.33 4.12
C LEU A 82 -2.53 -8.76 3.88
N GLN A 83 -3.42 -8.89 4.87
CA GLN A 83 -4.79 -8.35 4.76
C GLN A 83 -4.79 -6.83 4.61
N THR A 84 -3.97 -6.13 5.41
CA THR A 84 -3.81 -4.67 5.33
C THR A 84 -3.32 -4.26 3.94
N ALA A 85 -2.35 -5.00 3.38
CA ALA A 85 -1.83 -4.75 2.03
C ALA A 85 -2.92 -4.88 0.97
N ILE A 86 -3.69 -5.96 0.98
CA ILE A 86 -4.80 -6.17 0.04
C ILE A 86 -5.83 -5.04 0.14
N VAL A 87 -6.24 -4.68 1.35
CA VAL A 87 -7.22 -3.60 1.58
C VAL A 87 -6.67 -2.27 1.06
N PHE A 88 -5.40 -1.98 1.33
CA PHE A 88 -4.72 -0.78 0.84
C PHE A 88 -4.64 -0.77 -0.70
N PHE A 89 -4.14 -1.82 -1.33
CA PHE A 89 -4.00 -1.90 -2.80
C PHE A 89 -5.35 -1.83 -3.53
N ASN A 90 -6.40 -2.40 -2.95
CA ASN A 90 -7.75 -2.26 -3.49
C ASN A 90 -8.28 -0.84 -3.36
N CYS A 91 -8.01 -0.17 -2.23
CA CYS A 91 -8.40 1.24 -2.05
C CYS A 91 -7.58 2.19 -2.93
N ALA A 92 -6.31 1.88 -3.18
CA ALA A 92 -5.44 2.65 -4.04
C ALA A 92 -5.91 2.63 -5.50
N GLY A 93 -6.57 1.55 -5.92
CA GLY A 93 -7.11 1.44 -7.27
C GLY A 93 -5.99 1.42 -8.32
N THR A 94 -6.01 2.38 -9.25
CA THR A 94 -4.99 2.51 -10.31
C THR A 94 -3.68 3.11 -9.80
N ALA A 95 -3.71 3.88 -8.70
CA ALA A 95 -2.52 4.48 -8.09
C ALA A 95 -1.52 3.43 -7.57
N VAL A 96 -1.96 2.18 -7.41
CA VAL A 96 -1.09 1.06 -7.03
C VAL A 96 0.06 0.86 -8.02
N SER A 97 -0.14 1.23 -9.30
CA SER A 97 0.87 1.15 -10.35
C SER A 97 2.08 2.05 -10.12
N GLU A 98 1.92 3.10 -9.31
CA GLU A 98 2.96 4.09 -9.01
C GLU A 98 3.83 3.67 -7.81
N ILE A 99 3.50 2.56 -7.14
CA ILE A 99 4.29 2.05 -6.02
C ILE A 99 5.58 1.45 -6.55
N LYS A 100 6.70 2.10 -6.22
CA LYS A 100 8.04 1.63 -6.60
C LYS A 100 8.61 0.64 -5.60
N ALA A 101 8.41 0.90 -4.31
CA ALA A 101 8.96 0.07 -3.26
C ALA A 101 8.01 0.00 -2.05
N PHE A 102 7.91 -1.17 -1.44
CA PHE A 102 7.25 -1.31 -0.14
C PHE A 102 7.82 -2.46 0.70
N ALA A 103 7.62 -2.35 2.01
CA ALA A 103 7.92 -3.41 2.96
C ALA A 103 6.62 -4.08 3.45
N LEU A 104 6.51 -5.38 3.30
CA LEU A 104 5.45 -6.19 3.92
C LEU A 104 5.97 -6.79 5.22
N VAL A 105 5.44 -6.30 6.33
CA VAL A 105 5.75 -6.79 7.67
C VAL A 105 4.72 -7.83 8.06
N GLN A 106 5.14 -9.07 8.29
CA GLN A 106 4.21 -10.15 8.61
C GLN A 106 4.74 -11.03 9.74
N PRO A 107 3.88 -11.47 10.69
CA PRO A 107 4.25 -12.51 11.64
C PRO A 107 4.52 -13.82 10.89
N ALA A 108 5.62 -14.51 11.21
CA ALA A 108 6.03 -15.75 10.54
C ALA A 108 4.91 -16.82 10.49
N MET A 109 4.04 -16.83 11.51
CA MET A 109 2.97 -17.83 11.66
C MET A 109 1.70 -17.52 10.84
N SER A 110 1.57 -16.34 10.23
CA SER A 110 0.28 -15.88 9.70
C SER A 110 -0.01 -16.24 8.23
N ILE A 111 0.92 -16.91 7.55
CA ILE A 111 0.79 -17.11 6.09
C ILE A 111 -0.08 -18.32 5.73
N LEU A 112 -0.09 -19.46 6.45
CA LEU A 112 -0.60 -20.69 5.81
C LEU A 112 -1.18 -21.78 6.74
N GLU A 113 -2.44 -21.61 7.15
CA GLU A 113 -3.23 -22.75 7.69
C GLU A 113 -4.63 -22.90 7.07
N SER A 114 -5.22 -21.87 6.45
CA SER A 114 -6.60 -21.93 5.91
C SER A 114 -6.68 -21.70 4.40
N THR A 115 -7.78 -22.17 3.78
CA THR A 115 -8.16 -21.81 2.40
C THR A 115 -8.25 -20.29 2.21
N GLU A 116 -8.82 -19.57 3.18
CA GLU A 116 -8.86 -18.11 3.18
C GLU A 116 -7.46 -17.48 3.08
N SER A 117 -6.44 -18.14 3.64
CA SER A 117 -5.06 -17.67 3.56
C SER A 117 -4.52 -17.78 2.12
N ARG A 118 -4.88 -18.85 1.39
CA ARG A 118 -4.50 -19.02 -0.03
C ARG A 118 -5.15 -17.97 -0.92
N ASP A 119 -6.43 -17.68 -0.70
CA ASP A 119 -7.14 -16.65 -1.47
C ASP A 119 -6.52 -15.28 -1.24
N ARG A 120 -6.18 -14.93 0.01
CA ARG A 120 -5.47 -13.68 0.32
C ARG A 120 -4.12 -13.59 -0.38
N VAL A 121 -3.34 -14.67 -0.38
CA VAL A 121 -2.07 -14.71 -1.12
C VAL A 121 -2.31 -14.46 -2.62
N ASN A 122 -3.32 -15.10 -3.22
CA ASN A 122 -3.66 -14.87 -4.63
C ASN A 122 -4.10 -13.42 -4.91
N TYR A 123 -4.94 -12.83 -4.06
CA TYR A 123 -5.33 -11.41 -4.19
C TYR A 123 -4.15 -10.47 -4.06
N PHE A 124 -3.20 -10.79 -3.18
CA PHE A 124 -1.97 -10.02 -3.04
C PHE A 124 -1.14 -10.08 -4.33
N PHE A 125 -0.89 -11.26 -4.88
CA PHE A 125 -0.15 -11.40 -6.15
C PHE A 125 -0.87 -10.72 -7.31
N ALA A 126 -2.21 -10.84 -7.41
CA ALA A 126 -2.99 -10.11 -8.41
C ALA A 126 -2.94 -8.58 -8.23
N ALA A 127 -2.63 -8.09 -7.04
CA ALA A 127 -2.34 -6.67 -6.83
C ALA A 127 -0.93 -6.32 -7.30
N LEU A 128 0.07 -7.17 -7.05
CA LEU A 128 1.43 -6.99 -7.56
C LEU A 128 1.48 -6.98 -9.09
N ASP A 129 0.67 -7.81 -9.75
CA ASP A 129 0.52 -7.83 -11.22
C ASP A 129 0.08 -6.48 -11.82
N ARG A 130 -0.44 -5.56 -11.00
CA ARG A 130 -0.86 -4.21 -11.40
C ARG A 130 0.19 -3.14 -11.08
N MET A 131 1.34 -3.51 -10.53
CA MET A 131 2.39 -2.59 -10.09
C MET A 131 3.56 -2.57 -11.07
N ASP A 132 3.35 -1.93 -12.22
CA ASP A 132 4.32 -1.92 -13.33
C ASP A 132 5.66 -1.24 -12.96
N GLU A 133 5.65 -0.29 -12.02
CA GLU A 133 6.86 0.41 -11.55
C GLU A 133 7.51 -0.24 -10.32
N LEU A 134 6.98 -1.36 -9.83
CA LEU A 134 7.48 -2.01 -8.61
C LEU A 134 8.88 -2.59 -8.84
N ASN A 135 9.85 -2.02 -8.15
CA ASN A 135 11.26 -2.40 -8.24
C ASN A 135 11.78 -3.06 -6.96
N GLU A 136 11.12 -2.90 -5.83
CA GLU A 136 11.58 -3.46 -4.55
C GLU A 136 10.42 -3.93 -3.67
N VAL A 137 10.52 -5.16 -3.18
CA VAL A 137 9.65 -5.68 -2.12
C VAL A 137 10.50 -6.21 -0.99
N ILE A 138 10.31 -5.67 0.21
CA ILE A 138 10.99 -6.13 1.42
C ILE A 138 10.00 -6.94 2.25
N LEU A 139 10.26 -8.22 2.44
CA LEU A 139 9.52 -9.06 3.36
C LEU A 139 10.18 -9.01 4.73
N GLU A 140 9.47 -8.54 5.75
CA GLU A 140 9.96 -8.48 7.12
C GLU A 140 9.19 -9.46 8.02
N GLY A 141 9.86 -10.52 8.45
CA GLY A 141 9.35 -11.45 9.44
C GLY A 141 9.42 -10.85 10.85
N THR A 142 8.28 -10.83 11.53
CA THR A 142 8.21 -10.47 12.96
C THR A 142 7.94 -11.70 13.83
N GLY A 143 8.54 -11.71 15.03
CA GLY A 143 8.35 -12.77 16.02
C GLY A 143 9.46 -13.83 16.06
N ARG A 144 9.16 -14.97 16.70
CA ARG A 144 10.10 -16.10 16.81
C ARG A 144 10.28 -16.78 15.45
N MET A 145 11.45 -17.38 15.24
CA MET A 145 11.71 -18.27 14.11
C MET A 145 10.57 -19.30 13.99
N PRO A 146 10.00 -19.48 12.79
CA PRO A 146 8.96 -20.48 12.56
C PRO A 146 9.49 -21.89 12.85
N THR A 147 8.59 -22.83 13.18
CA THR A 147 8.95 -24.26 13.19
C THR A 147 9.34 -24.71 11.78
N LEU A 148 10.01 -25.87 11.63
CA LEU A 148 10.42 -26.40 10.32
C LEU A 148 9.27 -26.41 9.29
N GLU A 149 8.09 -26.92 9.68
CA GLU A 149 6.90 -26.97 8.80
C GLU A 149 6.37 -25.58 8.43
N GLN A 150 6.36 -24.64 9.37
CA GLN A 150 5.98 -23.24 9.13
C GLN A 150 7.00 -22.53 8.24
N GLY A 151 8.28 -22.89 8.39
CA GLY A 151 9.37 -22.44 7.55
C GLY A 151 9.16 -22.85 6.09
N GLU A 152 8.78 -24.09 5.80
CA GLU A 152 8.52 -24.57 4.43
C GLU A 152 7.44 -23.74 3.72
N LYS A 153 6.34 -23.49 4.41
CA LYS A 153 5.21 -22.68 3.94
C LYS A 153 5.59 -21.23 3.69
N GLN A 154 6.30 -20.61 4.63
CA GLN A 154 6.81 -19.26 4.45
C GLN A 154 7.81 -19.19 3.27
N MET A 155 8.64 -20.22 3.12
CA MET A 155 9.56 -20.34 1.98
C MET A 155 8.83 -20.53 0.66
N GLU A 156 7.65 -21.17 0.63
CA GLU A 156 6.80 -21.22 -0.58
C GLU A 156 6.31 -19.82 -0.98
N PHE A 157 5.84 -19.01 -0.02
CA PHE A 157 5.45 -17.63 -0.29
C PHE A 157 6.63 -16.79 -0.80
N VAL A 158 7.78 -16.89 -0.13
CA VAL A 158 9.03 -16.23 -0.54
C VAL A 158 9.45 -16.67 -1.94
N ARG A 159 9.39 -17.99 -2.23
CA ARG A 159 9.72 -18.54 -3.54
C ARG A 159 8.81 -17.97 -4.62
N ARG A 160 7.50 -17.97 -4.39
CA ARG A 160 6.52 -17.39 -5.32
C ARG A 160 6.78 -15.89 -5.55
N LEU A 161 7.18 -15.15 -4.53
CA LEU A 161 7.55 -13.74 -4.67
C LEU A 161 8.86 -13.55 -5.45
N LYS A 162 9.87 -14.41 -5.24
CA LYS A 162 11.11 -14.41 -6.04
C LYS A 162 10.85 -14.83 -7.49
N ASP A 163 9.95 -15.78 -7.74
CA ASP A 163 9.57 -16.19 -9.09
C ASP A 163 8.86 -15.04 -9.83
N PHE A 164 8.02 -14.28 -9.11
CA PHE A 164 7.43 -13.04 -9.62
C PHE A 164 8.50 -12.00 -10.00
N SER A 165 9.65 -12.01 -9.32
CA SER A 165 10.70 -11.01 -9.46
C SER A 165 11.62 -11.23 -10.68
N GLN A 166 11.43 -12.30 -11.45
CA GLN A 166 12.20 -12.59 -12.67
C GLN A 166 12.12 -11.47 -13.73
N GLY A 167 11.21 -10.49 -13.56
CA GLY A 167 11.11 -9.26 -14.36
C GLY A 167 12.02 -8.08 -13.93
N GLY A 168 12.96 -8.26 -13.00
CA GLY A 168 13.89 -7.19 -12.56
C GLY A 168 13.53 -6.51 -11.23
N MET A 169 12.53 -7.05 -10.52
CA MET A 169 12.16 -6.61 -9.16
C MET A 169 13.15 -7.21 -8.13
N ASN A 170 13.63 -6.39 -7.20
CA ASN A 170 14.47 -6.81 -6.09
C ASN A 170 13.59 -7.30 -4.92
N VAL A 171 13.75 -8.56 -4.54
CA VAL A 171 13.04 -9.13 -3.39
C VAL A 171 14.03 -9.38 -2.26
N GLN A 172 13.88 -8.63 -1.17
CA GLN A 172 14.66 -8.82 0.05
C GLN A 172 13.80 -9.49 1.11
N VAL A 173 14.38 -10.43 1.85
CA VAL A 173 13.72 -11.09 2.98
C VAL A 173 14.55 -10.88 4.23
N ARG A 174 13.91 -10.34 5.27
CA ARG A 174 14.53 -10.00 6.56
C ARG A 174 13.79 -10.72 7.68
N PHE A 175 14.53 -11.34 8.57
CA PHE A 175 13.98 -12.03 9.74
C PHE A 175 14.70 -11.57 11.00
N GLY A 176 14.00 -10.87 11.88
CA GLY A 176 14.64 -10.25 13.04
C GLY A 176 15.66 -9.18 12.63
N GLU A 177 16.79 -9.11 13.34
CA GLU A 177 17.89 -8.18 13.05
C GLU A 177 18.93 -8.74 12.05
N GLU A 178 18.77 -9.98 11.58
CA GLU A 178 19.74 -10.65 10.70
C GLU A 178 19.26 -10.73 9.24
N TRP A 179 20.20 -10.57 8.31
CA TRP A 179 19.98 -10.64 6.87
C TRP A 179 20.05 -12.09 6.39
N VAL A 180 19.03 -12.54 5.65
CA VAL A 180 19.07 -13.81 4.91
C VAL A 180 19.10 -13.47 3.42
N LEU A 181 20.27 -13.62 2.79
CA LEU A 181 20.47 -13.41 1.34
C LEU A 181 19.76 -14.51 0.53
#